data_AF-A0A2W4JQZ5-F1
#
_entry.id   AF-A0A2W4JQZ5-F1
#
_cell.length_a   1.000
_cell.length_b   1.000
_cell.length_c   1.000
_cell.angle_alpha   90.00
_cell.angle_beta   90.00
_cell.angle_gamma   90.00
#
_symmetry.space_group_name_H-M   'P 1'
#
loop_
_entity.id
_entity.type
_entity.pdbx_description
1 polymer ?
#
loop_
_entity_poly.entity_id
_entity_poly.type
_entity_poly.pdbx_seq_one_letter_code
_entity_poly.pdbx_strand_id
1 'polypeptide(L)'
;MAPRPLHEIVEAGWAKALAPVADRIAAMGDFLRAEIAAGRTYLPAGDKVLRAFQQPFDDVRVLIVGQDPYPTPGHPVGLSFAVAPDVKPLPKSLINIFT
;
A
#
# COMPACT_ATOMS: atom_id res chain seq x y z
N MET A 1 -15.25 0.61 -9.33
CA MET A 1 -15.13 1.85 -8.53
C MET A 1 -14.46 2.89 -9.41
N ALA A 2 -15.04 4.09 -9.52
CA ALA A 2 -14.46 5.16 -10.32
C ALA A 2 -13.09 5.60 -9.76
N PRO A 3 -12.16 6.10 -10.59
CA PRO A 3 -10.92 6.68 -10.11
C PRO A 3 -11.23 7.85 -9.17
N ARG A 4 -10.61 7.85 -7.99
CA ARG A 4 -10.67 8.96 -7.04
C ARG A 4 -9.41 9.82 -7.19
N PRO A 5 -9.52 11.15 -7.07
CA PRO A 5 -8.36 12.01 -7.10
C PRO A 5 -7.45 11.73 -5.89
N LEU A 6 -6.15 12.00 -6.06
CA LEU A 6 -5.11 11.63 -5.09
C LEU A 6 -5.36 12.24 -3.70
N HIS A 7 -5.83 13.49 -3.64
CA HIS A 7 -6.12 14.20 -2.39
C HIS A 7 -7.27 13.59 -1.57
N GLU A 8 -8.08 12.69 -2.14
CA GLU A 8 -9.13 11.96 -1.42
C GLU A 8 -8.65 10.62 -0.84
N ILE A 9 -7.46 10.16 -1.20
CA ILE A 9 -6.98 8.81 -0.88
C ILE A 9 -5.66 8.78 -0.11
N VAL A 10 -4.92 9.89 -0.08
CA VAL A 10 -3.70 10.09 0.72
C VAL A 10 -3.77 11.39 1.52
N GLU A 11 -2.89 11.56 2.49
CA GLU A 11 -2.76 12.79 3.28
C GLU A 11 -2.32 13.98 2.39
N ALA A 12 -2.69 15.21 2.75
CA ALA A 12 -2.54 16.40 1.91
C ALA A 12 -1.08 16.69 1.51
N GLY A 13 -0.12 16.54 2.44
CA GLY A 13 1.31 16.67 2.14
C GLY A 13 1.78 15.62 1.12
N TRP A 14 1.34 14.37 1.28
CA TRP A 14 1.60 13.32 0.30
C TRP A 14 0.94 13.58 -1.05
N ALA A 15 -0.29 14.10 -1.08
CA ALA A 15 -0.98 14.42 -2.33
C ALA A 15 -0.19 15.45 -3.16
N LYS A 16 0.39 16.46 -2.48
CA LYS A 16 1.29 17.43 -3.10
C LYS A 16 2.60 16.79 -3.55
N ALA A 17 3.23 15.98 -2.70
CA ALA A 17 4.51 15.33 -3.01
C ALA A 17 4.41 14.34 -4.19
N LEU A 18 3.29 13.65 -4.32
CA LEU A 18 3.02 12.66 -5.35
C LEU A 18 2.37 13.24 -6.61
N ALA A 19 2.08 14.54 -6.66
CA ALA A 19 1.48 15.20 -7.83
C ALA A 19 2.22 14.93 -9.16
N PRO A 20 3.58 14.92 -9.20
CA PRO A 20 4.32 14.61 -10.44
C PRO A 20 4.10 13.19 -10.99
N VAL A 21 3.54 12.28 -10.18
CA VAL A 21 3.29 10.88 -10.56
C VAL A 21 1.80 10.51 -10.53
N ALA A 22 0.90 11.50 -10.46
CA ALA A 22 -0.54 11.27 -10.37
C ALA A 22 -1.09 10.40 -11.52
N ASP A 23 -0.66 10.68 -12.76
CA ASP A 23 -1.08 9.91 -13.95
C ASP A 23 -0.61 8.45 -13.87
N ARG A 24 0.59 8.22 -13.33
CA ARG A 24 1.12 6.87 -13.11
C ARG A 24 0.31 6.12 -12.05
N ILE A 25 -0.10 6.79 -10.98
CA ILE A 25 -0.96 6.20 -9.94
C ILE A 25 -2.33 5.83 -10.54
N ALA A 26 -2.91 6.71 -11.37
CA ALA A 26 -4.16 6.43 -12.07
C ALA A 26 -4.04 5.20 -12.98
N ALA A 27 -2.97 5.13 -13.77
CA ALA A 27 -2.66 3.98 -14.64
C ALA A 27 -2.45 2.68 -13.85
N MET A 28 -1.89 2.75 -12.64
CA MET A 28 -1.81 1.57 -11.74
C MET A 28 -3.18 1.14 -11.24
N GLY A 29 -4.08 2.07 -10.96
CA GLY A 29 -5.48 1.75 -10.71
C GLY A 29 -6.15 1.02 -11.89
N ASP A 30 -5.89 1.46 -13.12
CA ASP A 30 -6.41 0.81 -14.33
C ASP A 30 -5.84 -0.60 -14.52
N PHE A 31 -4.53 -0.76 -14.34
CA PHE A 31 -3.86 -2.06 -14.37
C PHE A 31 -4.51 -3.04 -13.38
N LEU A 32 -4.67 -2.66 -12.11
CA LEU A 32 -5.28 -3.51 -11.09
C LEU A 32 -6.75 -3.84 -11.39
N ARG A 33 -7.50 -2.93 -12.01
CA ARG A 33 -8.87 -3.20 -12.49
C ARG A 33 -8.87 -4.23 -13.62
N ALA A 34 -7.94 -4.13 -14.56
CA ALA A 34 -7.78 -5.09 -15.64
C ALA A 34 -7.37 -6.48 -15.15
N GLU A 35 -6.51 -6.56 -14.13
CA GLU A 35 -6.15 -7.83 -13.49
C GLU A 35 -7.38 -8.53 -12.90
N ILE A 36 -8.23 -7.80 -12.16
CA ILE A 36 -9.49 -8.34 -11.62
C ILE A 36 -10.43 -8.78 -12.75
N ALA A 37 -10.59 -7.95 -13.79
CA ALA A 37 -11.46 -8.27 -14.93
C ALA A 37 -10.99 -9.53 -15.68
N ALA A 38 -9.69 -9.81 -15.68
CA ALA A 38 -9.09 -11.00 -16.24
C ALA A 38 -9.07 -12.21 -15.27
N GLY A 39 -9.75 -12.13 -14.13
CA GLY A 39 -9.88 -13.21 -13.16
C GLY A 39 -8.68 -13.40 -12.22
N ARG A 40 -7.72 -12.47 -12.22
CA ARG A 40 -6.58 -12.47 -11.29
C ARG A 40 -6.90 -11.68 -10.02
N THR A 41 -6.09 -11.87 -8.99
CA THR A 41 -6.20 -11.12 -7.72
C THR A 41 -4.89 -10.42 -7.43
N TYR A 42 -4.94 -9.43 -6.54
CA TYR A 42 -3.75 -8.73 -6.03
C TYR A 42 -3.86 -8.53 -4.52
N LEU A 43 -2.73 -8.19 -3.91
CA LEU A 43 -2.62 -7.82 -2.50
C LEU A 43 -1.88 -6.48 -2.37
N PRO A 44 -2.14 -5.68 -1.32
CA PRO A 44 -3.17 -5.84 -0.29
C PRO A 44 -4.58 -5.51 -0.82
N ALA A 45 -5.57 -5.42 0.07
CA ALA A 45 -6.88 -4.87 -0.28
C ALA A 45 -6.74 -3.46 -0.90
N GLY A 46 -7.63 -3.12 -1.84
CA GLY A 46 -7.49 -1.90 -2.67
C GLY A 46 -7.41 -0.60 -1.87
N ASP A 47 -8.14 -0.49 -0.77
CA ASP A 47 -8.11 0.64 0.18
C ASP A 47 -6.80 0.74 0.97
N LYS A 48 -6.02 -0.34 1.01
CA LYS A 48 -4.73 -0.43 1.71
C LYS A 48 -3.52 -0.24 0.79
N VAL A 49 -3.69 -0.21 -0.53
CA VAL A 49 -2.55 -0.09 -1.48
C VAL A 49 -1.72 1.17 -1.22
N LEU A 50 -2.36 2.30 -0.94
CA LEU A 50 -1.70 3.59 -0.67
C LEU A 50 -1.66 3.96 0.82
N ARG A 51 -1.91 3.00 1.72
CA ARG A 51 -2.08 3.27 3.16
C ARG A 51 -0.88 3.96 3.80
N ALA A 52 0.35 3.64 3.35
CA ALA A 52 1.57 4.30 3.86
C ALA A 52 1.53 5.83 3.72
N PHE A 53 0.87 6.33 2.67
CA PHE A 53 0.74 7.77 2.37
C PHE A 53 -0.45 8.44 3.08
N GLN A 54 -1.15 7.72 3.98
CA GLN A 54 -2.16 8.31 4.86
C GLN A 54 -1.57 8.83 6.18
N GLN A 55 -0.28 8.57 6.43
CA GLN A 55 0.45 9.16 7.56
C GLN A 55 0.82 10.61 7.23
N PRO A 56 0.91 11.52 8.23
CA PRO A 56 1.30 12.91 7.99
C PRO A 56 2.68 13.00 7.33
N PHE A 57 2.75 13.60 6.13
CA PHE A 57 4.00 13.70 5.36
C PHE A 57 5.11 14.41 6.14
N ASP A 58 4.80 15.53 6.77
CA ASP A 58 5.78 16.38 7.46
C ASP A 58 6.30 15.76 8.78
N ASP A 59 5.63 14.74 9.31
CA ASP A 59 6.06 14.02 10.52
C ASP A 59 7.05 12.88 10.22
N VAL A 60 7.26 12.55 8.93
CA VAL A 60 8.13 11.45 8.51
C VAL A 60 9.59 11.80 8.77
N ARG A 61 10.25 10.98 9.61
CA ARG A 61 11.68 11.13 9.96
C ARG A 61 12.56 9.98 9.48
N VAL A 62 11.98 8.80 9.30
CA VAL A 62 12.66 7.57 8.88
C VAL A 62 11.81 6.86 7.84
N LEU A 63 12.46 6.37 6.79
CA LEU A 63 11.82 5.59 5.72
C LEU A 63 12.31 4.14 5.79
N ILE A 64 11.37 3.19 5.92
CA ILE A 64 11.62 1.75 5.80
C ILE A 64 11.05 1.26 4.47
N VAL A 65 11.92 0.82 3.57
CA VAL A 65 11.56 0.31 2.25
C VAL A 65 11.70 -1.21 2.24
N GLY A 66 10.58 -1.90 1.98
CA GLY A 66 10.57 -3.33 1.63
C GLY A 66 10.55 -3.52 0.11
N GLN A 67 10.47 -4.76 -0.35
CA GLN A 67 10.42 -5.09 -1.77
C GLN A 67 8.98 -4.97 -2.32
N ASP A 68 8.08 -5.82 -1.82
CA ASP A 68 6.69 -5.94 -2.24
C ASP A 68 5.82 -6.43 -1.06
N PRO A 69 4.48 -6.35 -1.13
CA PRO A 69 3.61 -6.86 -0.07
C PRO A 69 3.84 -8.35 0.19
N TYR A 70 3.56 -8.80 1.41
CA TYR A 70 3.54 -10.25 1.69
C TYR A 70 2.64 -10.99 0.69
N PRO A 71 3.09 -12.14 0.15
CA PRO A 71 2.33 -12.87 -0.87
C PRO A 71 1.14 -13.64 -0.30
N THR A 72 1.09 -13.84 1.02
CA THR A 72 0.04 -14.60 1.69
C THR A 72 -1.20 -13.73 1.91
N PRO A 73 -2.37 -14.12 1.39
CA PRO A 73 -3.62 -13.41 1.67
C PRO A 73 -3.86 -13.25 3.17
N GLY A 74 -4.31 -12.06 3.59
CA GLY A 74 -4.51 -11.72 5.00
C GLY A 74 -3.27 -11.13 5.71
N HIS A 75 -2.06 -11.31 5.18
CA HIS A 75 -0.86 -10.72 5.78
C HIS A 75 -0.67 -9.23 5.44
N PRO A 76 -0.65 -8.80 4.16
CA PRO A 76 -0.26 -7.44 3.83
C PRO A 76 -1.39 -6.45 4.17
N VAL A 77 -1.02 -5.41 4.93
CA VAL A 77 -1.95 -4.38 5.39
C VAL A 77 -1.65 -2.99 4.84
N GLY A 78 -0.81 -2.87 3.80
CA GLY A 78 -0.47 -1.59 3.17
C GLY A 78 0.68 -0.82 3.83
N LEU A 79 1.38 -1.44 4.79
CA LEU A 79 2.60 -0.93 5.42
C LEU A 79 3.68 -2.02 5.32
N SER A 80 4.90 -1.66 4.94
CA SER A 80 6.00 -2.63 4.75
C SER A 80 6.25 -3.43 6.03
N PHE A 81 6.39 -4.75 5.89
CA PHE A 81 6.60 -5.72 6.99
C PHE A 81 5.48 -5.83 8.04
N ALA A 82 4.51 -4.93 8.07
CA ALA A 82 3.41 -4.99 9.04
C ALA A 82 2.37 -6.05 8.66
N VAL A 83 1.75 -6.62 9.69
CA VAL A 83 0.58 -7.51 9.61
C VAL A 83 -0.52 -7.02 10.56
N ALA A 84 -1.74 -7.54 10.43
CA ALA A 84 -2.79 -7.26 11.41
C ALA A 84 -2.45 -7.90 12.78
N PRO A 85 -2.90 -7.34 13.92
CA PRO A 85 -2.50 -7.80 15.25
C PRO A 85 -2.84 -9.28 15.57
N ASP A 86 -3.84 -9.82 14.89
CA ASP A 86 -4.35 -11.18 15.02
C ASP A 86 -3.60 -12.21 14.17
N VAL A 87 -2.74 -11.77 13.24
CA VAL A 87 -1.98 -12.67 12.35
C VAL A 87 -0.98 -13.50 13.14
N LYS A 88 -1.18 -14.82 13.14
CA LYS A 88 -0.26 -15.82 13.71
C LYS A 88 -0.23 -17.09 12.84
N PRO A 89 0.96 -17.71 12.63
CA PRO A 89 2.29 -17.22 13.02
C PRO A 89 2.73 -15.99 12.20
N LEU A 90 3.66 -15.20 12.73
CA LEU A 90 4.20 -14.02 12.03
C LEU A 90 5.01 -14.42 10.78
N PRO A 91 5.06 -13.56 9.74
CA PRO A 91 5.95 -13.77 8.60
C PRO A 91 7.43 -13.85 9.03
N LYS A 92 8.21 -14.74 8.40
CA LYS A 92 9.63 -14.94 8.74
C LYS A 92 10.45 -13.65 8.67
N SER A 93 10.21 -12.78 7.69
CA SER A 93 10.94 -11.51 7.61
C SER A 93 10.60 -10.55 8.75
N LEU A 94 9.36 -10.55 9.25
CA LEU A 94 8.99 -9.75 10.42
C LEU A 94 9.63 -10.31 11.70
N ILE A 95 9.68 -11.64 11.83
CA ILE A 95 10.41 -12.29 12.93
C ILE A 95 11.88 -11.86 12.92
N ASN A 96 12.53 -11.90 11.76
CA ASN A 96 13.93 -11.50 11.63
C ASN A 96 14.18 -10.01 11.92
N ILE A 97 13.18 -9.13 11.74
CA ILE A 97 13.31 -7.70 12.09
C ILE A 97 13.25 -7.48 13.61
N PHE A 98 12.55 -8.35 14.34
CA PHE A 98 12.41 -8.25 15.80
C PHE A 98 13.60 -8.83 16.59
N THR A 99 14.51 -9.53 15.93
CA THR A 99 15.65 -10.25 16.52
C THR A 99 16.97 -9.67 16.04
#